data_AF-A0A3D5R6V5-F1
#
_entry.id   AF-A0A3D5R6V5-F1
#
_cell.length_a   1.000
_cell.length_b   1.000
_cell.length_c   1.000
_cell.angle_alpha   90.00
_cell.angle_beta   90.00
_cell.angle_gamma   90.00
#
_symmetry.space_group_name_H-M   'P 1'
#
loop_
_entity.id
_entity.type
_entity.pdbx_description
1 polymer ?
#
loop_
_entity_poly.entity_id
_entity_poly.type
_entity_poly.pdbx_seq_one_letter_code
_entity_poly.pdbx_strand_id
1 'polypeptide(L)'
;AIISIENTIGDFPVKGDVSIIMNFYTCRNLNIQGLVKNTMDALNGIVITDDDRVNSLLAKIKPSGGPEYEKTTIDVVTSKPILSLDKTREDFKDYKVLTIEVDAVLEDRFLPYPKTMNVSGVVGVNTQTDEEISELVTNQYDGEIINSEVEVAAVFYIGPDDKGDIDNYSLNYLNNLKGIVLEDIRQIQTLLLNKVNTDIDTLSVNIDIKEKDYKYI
;
A
#
# COMPACT_ATOMS: atom_id res chain seq x y z
N ALA A 1 -16.23 -14.72 5.61
CA ALA A 1 -16.15 -13.25 5.63
C ALA A 1 -17.54 -12.68 5.38
N ILE A 2 -17.92 -11.64 6.12
CA ILE A 2 -19.08 -10.80 5.86
C ILE A 2 -18.55 -9.59 5.09
N ILE A 3 -19.16 -9.26 3.95
CA ILE A 3 -18.77 -8.12 3.12
C ILE A 3 -19.93 -7.13 3.13
N SER A 4 -19.67 -5.90 3.53
CA SER A 4 -20.58 -4.77 3.37
C SER A 4 -20.00 -3.79 2.36
N ILE A 5 -20.85 -3.30 1.44
CA ILE A 5 -20.48 -2.33 0.43
C ILE A 5 -21.48 -1.19 0.51
N GLU A 6 -20.99 0.00 0.81
CA GLU A 6 -21.80 1.22 0.83
C GLU A 6 -21.35 2.13 -0.32
N ASN A 7 -22.16 2.17 -1.38
CA ASN A 7 -21.99 3.14 -2.46
C ASN A 7 -22.68 4.44 -2.06
N THR A 8 -21.90 5.52 -1.98
CA THR A 8 -22.41 6.83 -1.59
C THR A 8 -22.77 7.66 -2.82
N ILE A 9 -21.98 7.60 -3.90
CA ILE A 9 -22.22 8.37 -5.13
C ILE A 9 -21.54 7.70 -6.35
N GLY A 10 -22.31 7.35 -7.39
CA GLY A 10 -21.79 7.15 -8.76
C GLY A 10 -21.85 5.73 -9.35
N ASP A 11 -21.56 5.64 -10.65
CA ASP A 11 -21.42 4.40 -11.42
C ASP A 11 -20.00 3.83 -11.32
N PHE A 12 -19.88 2.50 -11.27
CA PHE A 12 -18.61 1.78 -11.29
C PHE A 12 -18.34 1.11 -12.65
N PRO A 13 -17.06 0.93 -13.04
CA PRO A 13 -15.85 1.37 -12.35
C PRO A 13 -15.63 2.90 -12.42
N VAL A 14 -14.97 3.47 -11.40
CA VAL A 14 -14.61 4.90 -11.35
C VAL A 14 -13.63 5.22 -12.49
N LYS A 15 -13.97 6.22 -13.30
CA LYS A 15 -13.23 6.59 -14.53
C LYS A 15 -12.17 7.68 -14.34
N GLY A 16 -12.25 8.43 -13.24
CA GLY A 16 -11.34 9.54 -12.95
C GLY A 16 -10.25 9.14 -11.97
N ASP A 17 -9.34 10.07 -11.71
CA ASP A 17 -8.30 9.90 -10.72
C ASP A 17 -8.90 9.75 -9.31
N VAL A 18 -8.35 8.80 -8.55
CA VAL A 18 -8.84 8.47 -7.21
C VAL A 18 -7.72 8.49 -6.19
N SER A 19 -8.13 8.53 -4.93
CA SER A 19 -7.28 8.25 -3.80
C SER A 19 -7.92 7.18 -2.93
N ILE A 20 -7.11 6.32 -2.32
CA ILE A 20 -7.62 5.15 -1.59
C ILE A 20 -7.10 5.16 -0.16
N ILE A 21 -8.00 4.94 0.80
CA ILE A 21 -7.65 4.76 2.20
C ILE A 21 -7.96 3.32 2.58
N MET A 22 -6.94 2.59 3.04
CA MET A 22 -7.04 1.20 3.47
C MET A 22 -6.69 1.11 4.96
N ASN A 23 -7.54 0.48 5.76
CA ASN A 23 -7.14 0.02 7.09
C ASN A 23 -7.28 -1.50 7.17
N PHE A 24 -6.21 -2.15 7.58
CA PHE A 24 -6.13 -3.57 7.85
C PHE A 24 -6.07 -3.76 9.37
N TYR A 25 -7.17 -4.20 9.95
CA TYR A 25 -7.27 -4.55 11.36
C TYR A 25 -6.90 -6.02 11.51
N THR A 26 -5.75 -6.30 12.12
CA THR A 26 -5.25 -7.66 12.32
C THR A 26 -4.41 -7.72 13.59
N CYS A 27 -4.26 -8.92 14.16
CA CYS A 27 -3.30 -9.22 15.22
C CYS A 27 -2.03 -9.90 14.68
N ARG A 28 -1.95 -10.10 13.36
CA ARG A 28 -0.84 -10.78 12.70
C ARG A 28 0.20 -9.75 12.26
N ASN A 29 1.47 -10.15 12.29
CA ASN A 29 2.55 -9.35 11.74
C ASN A 29 2.61 -9.53 10.21
N LEU A 30 1.88 -8.68 9.48
CA LEU A 30 1.72 -8.75 8.02
C LEU A 30 2.56 -7.69 7.31
N ASN A 31 2.96 -7.98 6.07
CA ASN A 31 3.59 -6.99 5.20
C ASN A 31 2.50 -6.10 4.57
N ILE A 32 2.51 -4.80 4.92
CA ILE A 32 1.53 -3.84 4.41
C ILE A 32 1.57 -3.66 2.89
N GLN A 33 2.73 -3.79 2.24
CA GLN A 33 2.85 -3.67 0.79
C GLN A 33 2.15 -4.84 0.08
N GLY A 34 2.31 -6.05 0.61
CA GLY A 34 1.61 -7.22 0.08
C GLY A 34 0.09 -7.09 0.23
N LEU A 35 -0.37 -6.52 1.35
CA LEU A 35 -1.80 -6.21 1.54
C LEU A 35 -2.30 -5.17 0.55
N VAL A 36 -1.53 -4.09 0.33
CA VAL A 36 -1.85 -3.04 -0.64
C VAL A 36 -1.93 -3.63 -2.04
N LYS A 37 -0.91 -4.37 -2.50
CA LYS A 37 -0.86 -4.98 -3.83
C LYS A 37 -2.07 -5.89 -4.08
N ASN A 38 -2.33 -6.83 -3.17
CA ASN A 38 -3.46 -7.74 -3.28
C ASN A 38 -4.81 -7.00 -3.28
N THR A 39 -4.92 -5.90 -2.51
CA THR A 39 -6.14 -5.09 -2.47
C THR A 39 -6.31 -4.32 -3.78
N MET A 40 -5.24 -3.71 -4.29
CA MET A 40 -5.22 -3.00 -5.58
C MET A 40 -5.61 -3.92 -6.74
N ASP A 41 -5.01 -5.10 -6.83
CA ASP A 41 -5.34 -6.11 -7.84
C ASP A 41 -6.82 -6.52 -7.78
N ALA A 42 -7.40 -6.61 -6.59
CA ALA A 42 -8.81 -6.95 -6.41
C ALA A 42 -9.77 -5.80 -6.76
N LEU A 43 -9.33 -4.55 -6.66
CA LEU A 43 -10.12 -3.37 -7.02
C LEU A 43 -10.05 -3.06 -8.52
N ASN A 44 -8.93 -3.41 -9.16
CA ASN A 44 -8.66 -3.09 -10.55
C ASN A 44 -9.69 -3.73 -11.51
N GLY A 45 -10.18 -2.96 -12.47
CA GLY A 45 -11.23 -3.35 -13.43
C GLY A 45 -12.64 -3.53 -12.85
N ILE A 46 -12.81 -3.50 -11.52
CA ILE A 46 -14.10 -3.69 -10.84
C ILE A 46 -14.58 -2.37 -10.22
N VAL A 47 -13.75 -1.80 -9.33
CA VAL A 47 -14.06 -0.58 -8.60
C VAL A 47 -13.41 0.63 -9.26
N ILE A 48 -12.15 0.48 -9.67
CA ILE A 48 -11.42 1.49 -10.43
C ILE A 48 -11.21 0.96 -11.85
N THR A 49 -11.22 1.86 -12.82
CA THR A 49 -11.04 1.47 -14.23
C THR A 49 -9.65 0.91 -14.50
N ASP A 50 -8.66 1.49 -13.84
CA ASP A 50 -7.24 1.22 -14.00
C ASP A 50 -6.54 1.68 -12.71
N ASP A 51 -5.57 0.93 -12.21
CA ASP A 51 -4.75 1.25 -11.05
C ASP A 51 -3.73 2.38 -11.32
N ASP A 52 -3.42 2.67 -12.58
CA ASP A 52 -2.74 3.91 -12.99
C ASP A 52 -3.56 5.17 -12.62
N ARG A 53 -4.85 5.07 -12.31
CA ARG A 53 -5.66 6.22 -11.85
C ARG A 53 -5.53 6.52 -10.36
N VAL A 54 -4.78 5.73 -9.60
CA VAL A 54 -4.58 5.97 -8.17
C VAL A 54 -3.44 6.96 -7.96
N ASN A 55 -3.79 8.20 -7.63
CA ASN A 55 -2.82 9.26 -7.41
C ASN A 55 -2.27 9.28 -5.98
N SER A 56 -3.04 8.77 -5.01
CA SER A 56 -2.54 8.62 -3.65
C SER A 56 -3.21 7.48 -2.91
N LEU A 57 -2.46 6.83 -2.03
CA LEU A 57 -2.91 5.69 -1.25
C LEU A 57 -2.39 5.80 0.18
N LEU A 58 -3.28 5.66 1.16
CA LEU A 58 -2.92 5.58 2.57
C LEU A 58 -3.37 4.25 3.14
N ALA A 59 -2.41 3.39 3.48
CA ALA A 59 -2.66 2.12 4.14
C ALA A 59 -2.20 2.14 5.59
N LYS A 60 -2.98 1.54 6.49
CA LYS A 60 -2.63 1.40 7.90
C LYS A 60 -2.89 -0.01 8.39
N ILE A 61 -1.90 -0.63 9.04
CA ILE A 61 -2.11 -1.79 9.89
C ILE A 61 -2.55 -1.27 11.27
N LYS A 62 -3.64 -1.84 11.78
CA LYS A 62 -4.22 -1.50 13.08
C LYS A 62 -4.41 -2.79 13.88
N PRO A 63 -4.29 -2.73 15.22
CA PRO A 63 -4.61 -3.88 16.05
C PRO A 63 -6.07 -4.28 15.83
N SER A 64 -6.32 -5.56 15.61
CA SER A 64 -7.67 -6.09 15.66
C SER A 64 -8.18 -6.11 17.10
N GLY A 65 -9.50 -6.00 17.28
CA GLY A 65 -10.15 -6.10 18.59
C GLY A 65 -10.13 -7.49 19.23
N GLY A 66 -9.43 -8.46 18.62
CA GLY A 66 -9.32 -9.83 19.10
C GLY A 66 -8.46 -10.72 18.19
N PRO A 67 -7.91 -11.83 18.71
CA PRO A 67 -6.93 -12.66 18.01
C PRO A 67 -7.48 -13.42 16.78
N GLU A 68 -8.79 -13.59 16.70
CA GLU A 68 -9.45 -14.30 15.61
C GLU A 68 -10.15 -13.36 14.62
N TYR A 69 -10.15 -12.05 14.89
CA TYR A 69 -10.91 -11.10 14.10
C TYR A 69 -9.99 -10.33 13.17
N GLU A 70 -10.38 -10.29 11.89
CA GLU A 70 -9.75 -9.44 10.90
C GLU A 70 -10.79 -8.55 10.26
N LYS A 71 -10.45 -7.28 10.08
CA LYS A 71 -11.29 -6.35 9.35
C LYS A 71 -10.46 -5.61 8.32
N THR A 72 -10.98 -5.45 7.12
CA THR A 72 -10.41 -4.55 6.11
C THR A 72 -11.44 -3.49 5.78
N THR A 73 -11.04 -2.22 5.81
CA THR A 73 -11.87 -1.10 5.34
C THR A 73 -11.17 -0.41 4.20
N ILE A 74 -11.86 -0.25 3.08
CA ILE A 74 -11.35 0.42 1.89
C ILE A 74 -12.31 1.57 1.58
N ASP A 75 -11.80 2.80 1.62
CA ASP A 75 -12.53 3.97 1.16
C ASP A 75 -11.93 4.46 -0.16
N VAL A 76 -12.77 4.61 -1.19
CA VAL A 76 -12.40 5.26 -2.45
C VAL A 76 -12.85 6.71 -2.39
N VAL A 77 -11.91 7.61 -2.58
CA VAL A 77 -12.08 9.06 -2.50
C VAL A 77 -11.87 9.65 -3.88
N THR A 78 -12.81 10.47 -4.34
CA THR A 78 -12.63 11.22 -5.60
C THR A 78 -12.20 12.65 -5.30
N SER A 79 -11.39 13.21 -6.20
CA SER A 79 -11.08 14.66 -6.22
C SER A 79 -10.20 15.21 -5.08
N LYS A 80 -9.67 14.39 -4.17
CA LYS A 80 -8.74 14.85 -3.14
C LYS A 80 -7.55 13.90 -2.93
N PRO A 81 -6.30 14.38 -3.10
CA PRO A 81 -5.12 13.60 -2.75
C PRO A 81 -4.92 13.54 -1.23
N ILE A 82 -4.26 12.48 -0.78
CA ILE A 82 -3.88 12.25 0.61
C ILE A 82 -2.42 12.66 0.76
N LEU A 83 -2.18 13.76 1.48
CA LEU A 83 -0.85 14.39 1.53
C LEU A 83 -0.12 14.18 2.86
N SER A 84 -0.69 13.43 3.80
CA SER A 84 -0.10 13.27 5.13
C SER A 84 -0.48 11.95 5.80
N LEU A 85 0.47 11.39 6.55
CA LEU A 85 0.34 10.14 7.31
C LEU A 85 -0.68 10.25 8.46
N ASP A 86 -0.90 11.45 8.98
CA ASP A 86 -1.83 11.73 10.08
C ASP A 86 -3.31 11.62 9.67
N LYS A 87 -3.59 11.61 8.37
CA LYS A 87 -4.96 11.58 7.85
C LYS A 87 -5.70 10.30 8.20
N THR A 88 -7.01 10.43 8.27
CA THR A 88 -7.93 9.37 8.65
C THR A 88 -9.09 9.28 7.66
N ARG A 89 -9.84 8.17 7.75
CA ARG A 89 -11.08 7.98 6.98
C ARG A 89 -12.07 9.14 7.18
N GLU A 90 -12.13 9.73 8.38
CA GLU A 90 -13.09 10.79 8.70
C GLU A 90 -12.78 12.12 8.00
N ASP A 91 -11.50 12.40 7.76
CA ASP A 91 -11.05 13.63 7.07
C ASP A 91 -11.57 13.72 5.63
N PHE A 92 -11.96 12.59 5.04
CA PHE A 92 -12.41 12.49 3.65
C PHE A 92 -13.87 12.08 3.49
N LYS A 93 -14.65 12.00 4.58
CA LYS A 93 -16.04 11.50 4.55
C LYS A 93 -16.91 12.14 3.46
N ASP A 94 -16.75 13.45 3.21
CA ASP A 94 -17.55 14.20 2.23
C ASP A 94 -17.11 13.99 0.77
N TYR A 95 -15.98 13.30 0.56
CA TYR A 95 -15.37 13.04 -0.76
C TYR A 95 -15.36 11.54 -1.11
N LYS A 96 -15.84 10.68 -0.20
CA LYS A 96 -15.95 9.24 -0.43
C LYS A 96 -17.05 8.97 -1.44
N VAL A 97 -16.75 8.05 -2.35
CA VAL A 97 -17.73 7.53 -3.31
C VAL A 97 -18.06 6.07 -3.03
N LEU A 98 -17.13 5.35 -2.40
CA LEU A 98 -17.30 3.95 -2.02
C LEU A 98 -16.65 3.68 -0.67
N THR A 99 -17.35 2.92 0.16
CA THR A 99 -16.79 2.23 1.31
C THR A 99 -17.00 0.74 1.15
N ILE A 100 -15.94 -0.05 1.27
CA ILE A 100 -15.98 -1.50 1.37
C ILE A 100 -15.49 -1.87 2.77
N GLU A 101 -16.30 -2.62 3.51
CA GLU A 101 -15.86 -3.24 4.75
C GLU A 101 -15.97 -4.76 4.65
N VAL A 102 -14.86 -5.42 4.96
CA VAL A 102 -14.76 -6.88 4.97
C VAL A 102 -14.41 -7.30 6.38
N ASP A 103 -15.33 -8.03 7.01
CA ASP A 103 -15.12 -8.64 8.31
C ASP A 103 -14.87 -10.13 8.13
N ALA A 104 -13.77 -10.62 8.66
CA ALA A 104 -13.39 -12.02 8.63
C ALA A 104 -13.10 -12.52 10.04
N VAL A 105 -13.48 -13.77 10.27
CA VAL A 105 -13.06 -14.53 11.45
C VAL A 105 -12.08 -15.59 10.94
N LEU A 106 -10.92 -15.66 11.57
CA LEU A 106 -9.93 -16.70 11.31
C LEU A 106 -10.50 -18.01 11.82
N GLU A 107 -11.07 -18.79 10.92
CA GLU A 107 -11.41 -20.18 11.20
C GLU A 107 -10.23 -21.06 10.78
N ASP A 108 -9.63 -21.73 11.77
CA ASP A 108 -8.55 -22.68 11.55
C ASP A 108 -9.11 -23.97 10.92
N ARG A 109 -9.41 -23.91 9.62
CA ARG A 109 -9.80 -25.08 8.85
C ARG A 109 -8.54 -25.69 8.27
N PHE A 110 -8.23 -26.93 8.69
CA PHE A 110 -7.26 -27.78 8.00
C PHE A 110 -7.73 -28.02 6.57
N LEU A 111 -7.39 -27.11 5.66
CA LEU A 111 -7.45 -27.37 4.23
C LEU A 111 -6.18 -28.17 3.90
N PRO A 112 -6.29 -29.37 3.30
CA PRO A 112 -5.11 -30.07 2.84
C PRO A 112 -4.36 -29.14 1.88
N TYR A 113 -3.11 -28.83 2.20
CA TYR A 113 -2.23 -28.05 1.33
C TYR A 113 -2.33 -28.60 -0.09
N PRO A 114 -2.61 -27.76 -1.12
CA PRO A 114 -2.53 -28.22 -2.49
C PRO A 114 -1.11 -28.76 -2.70
N LYS A 115 -1.03 -30.05 -3.02
CA LYS A 115 0.25 -30.70 -3.29
C LYS A 115 0.81 -30.07 -4.55
N THR A 116 1.91 -29.33 -4.38
CA THR A 116 2.76 -28.70 -5.41
C THR A 116 2.07 -27.66 -6.30
N MET A 117 2.59 -26.43 -6.24
CA MET A 117 2.35 -25.39 -7.24
C MET A 117 3.69 -25.08 -7.89
N ASN A 118 3.86 -25.45 -9.16
CA ASN A 118 5.02 -25.06 -9.96
C ASN A 118 4.72 -23.67 -10.51
N VAL A 119 5.25 -22.62 -9.87
CA VAL A 119 5.14 -21.26 -10.40
C VAL A 119 6.42 -20.98 -11.19
N SER A 120 6.36 -21.25 -12.49
CA SER A 120 7.34 -20.76 -13.47
C SER A 120 6.61 -19.84 -14.43
N GLY A 121 6.86 -18.54 -14.34
CA GLY A 121 6.22 -17.52 -15.17
C GLY A 121 7.00 -16.21 -15.10
N VAL A 122 7.23 -15.64 -16.29
CA VAL A 122 8.17 -14.56 -16.62
C VAL A 122 7.89 -13.29 -15.83
N VAL A 123 8.88 -12.83 -15.06
CA VAL A 123 8.91 -11.47 -14.51
C VAL A 123 9.59 -10.57 -15.54
N GLY A 124 8.86 -9.63 -16.10
CA GLY A 124 9.39 -8.50 -16.86
C GLY A 124 8.37 -7.36 -16.73
N VAL A 125 8.75 -6.09 -16.56
CA VAL A 125 10.03 -5.42 -16.76
C VAL A 125 10.27 -4.51 -15.55
N ASN A 126 11.41 -4.71 -14.87
CA ASN A 126 11.91 -3.77 -13.87
C ASN A 126 12.64 -2.65 -14.62
N THR A 127 12.22 -1.40 -14.44
CA THR A 127 12.91 -0.24 -15.04
C THR A 127 14.22 0.11 -14.33
N GLN A 128 14.51 -0.54 -13.19
CA GLN A 128 15.84 -0.68 -12.56
C GLN A 128 15.93 -2.06 -11.89
N THR A 129 17.10 -2.70 -11.89
CA THR A 129 17.28 -3.99 -11.20
C THR A 129 17.28 -3.79 -9.69
N ASP A 130 16.85 -4.80 -8.92
CA ASP A 130 16.84 -4.73 -7.45
C ASP A 130 18.23 -4.39 -6.87
N GLU A 131 19.29 -4.83 -7.57
CA GLU A 131 20.68 -4.52 -7.25
C GLU A 131 20.98 -3.02 -7.38
N GLU A 132 20.54 -2.37 -8.47
CA GLU A 132 20.74 -0.93 -8.70
C GLU A 132 20.01 -0.10 -7.63
N ILE A 133 18.77 -0.45 -7.29
CA ILE A 133 18.00 0.25 -6.25
C ILE A 133 18.67 0.06 -4.89
N SER A 134 19.08 -1.17 -4.55
CA SER A 134 19.78 -1.46 -3.29
C SER A 134 21.09 -0.67 -3.18
N GLU A 135 21.86 -0.57 -4.27
CA GLU A 135 23.09 0.22 -4.31
C GLU A 135 22.81 1.72 -4.12
N LEU A 136 21.77 2.26 -4.77
CA LEU A 136 21.34 3.65 -4.58
C LEU A 136 20.96 3.95 -3.13
N VAL A 137 20.15 3.08 -2.52
CA VAL A 137 19.75 3.23 -1.11
C VAL A 137 20.96 3.15 -0.20
N THR A 138 21.86 2.17 -0.41
CA THR A 138 23.09 2.00 0.38
C THR A 138 23.99 3.24 0.30
N ASN A 139 24.10 3.84 -0.88
CA ASN A 139 24.95 5.02 -1.09
C ASN A 139 24.34 6.32 -0.52
N GLN A 140 23.02 6.36 -0.35
CA GLN A 140 22.31 7.56 0.13
C GLN A 140 21.96 7.51 1.62
N TYR A 141 21.92 6.32 2.22
CA TYR A 141 21.57 6.13 3.63
C TYR A 141 22.82 5.89 4.47
N ASP A 142 23.09 6.80 5.41
CA ASP A 142 24.21 6.72 6.37
C ASP A 142 23.76 6.44 7.82
N GLY A 143 22.46 6.20 8.02
CA GLY A 143 21.87 5.93 9.34
C GLY A 143 22.05 4.49 9.82
N GLU A 144 21.63 4.24 11.07
CA GLU A 144 21.58 2.88 11.62
C GLU A 144 20.36 2.11 11.08
N ILE A 145 20.44 0.78 11.04
CA ILE A 145 19.30 -0.05 10.67
C ILE A 145 18.21 0.10 11.73
N ILE A 146 17.01 0.51 11.30
CA ILE A 146 15.86 0.68 12.18
C ILE A 146 15.27 -0.69 12.50
N ASN A 147 15.09 -0.98 13.80
CA ASN A 147 14.49 -2.22 14.32
C ASN A 147 13.12 -2.00 15.00
N SER A 148 12.64 -0.76 15.03
CA SER A 148 11.34 -0.35 15.57
C SER A 148 10.27 -0.29 14.48
N GLU A 149 9.00 -0.19 14.87
CA GLU A 149 7.92 0.05 13.90
C GLU A 149 8.06 1.44 13.27
N VAL A 150 7.71 1.55 11.99
CA VAL A 150 7.85 2.80 11.23
C VAL A 150 6.57 3.19 10.49
N GLU A 151 6.50 4.48 10.17
CA GLU A 151 5.60 5.07 9.20
C GLU A 151 6.41 5.52 8.00
N VAL A 152 5.95 5.19 6.80
CA VAL A 152 6.64 5.51 5.54
C VAL A 152 5.75 6.34 4.66
N ALA A 153 6.27 7.47 4.18
CA ALA A 153 5.67 8.25 3.11
C ALA A 153 6.59 8.22 1.88
N ALA A 154 6.08 7.74 0.74
CA ALA A 154 6.80 7.69 -0.51
C ALA A 154 6.09 8.55 -1.57
N VAL A 155 6.86 9.35 -2.29
CA VAL A 155 6.39 10.16 -3.43
C VAL A 155 7.14 9.71 -4.67
N PHE A 156 6.40 9.22 -5.67
CA PHE A 156 6.91 8.80 -6.98
C PHE A 156 6.65 9.91 -7.99
N TYR A 157 7.72 10.50 -8.51
CA TYR A 157 7.70 11.46 -9.60
C TYR A 157 7.88 10.73 -10.91
N ILE A 158 6.82 10.70 -11.72
CA ILE A 158 6.72 9.89 -12.93
C ILE A 158 6.82 10.79 -14.15
N GLY A 159 7.57 10.33 -15.14
CA GLY A 159 7.71 11.02 -16.42
C GLY A 159 6.47 10.89 -17.30
N PRO A 160 6.38 11.68 -18.38
CA PRO A 160 5.18 11.76 -19.22
C PRO A 160 4.84 10.45 -19.97
N ASP A 161 5.83 9.60 -20.21
CA ASP A 161 5.67 8.33 -20.94
C ASP A 161 5.55 7.10 -20.03
N ASP A 162 5.73 7.27 -18.71
CA ASP A 162 5.66 6.17 -17.75
C ASP A 162 4.23 6.04 -17.18
N LYS A 163 3.73 4.82 -17.16
CA LYS A 163 2.37 4.43 -16.76
C LYS A 163 2.37 3.41 -15.64
N GLY A 164 3.46 3.31 -14.89
CA GLY A 164 3.56 2.30 -13.86
C GLY A 164 2.58 2.54 -12.72
N ASP A 165 2.24 1.43 -12.07
CA ASP A 165 1.27 1.39 -11.00
C ASP A 165 1.93 1.74 -9.65
N ILE A 166 1.22 2.49 -8.82
CA ILE A 166 1.76 2.99 -7.55
C ILE A 166 2.13 1.87 -6.58
N ASP A 167 1.41 0.75 -6.63
CA ASP A 167 1.67 -0.44 -5.83
C ASP A 167 2.93 -1.17 -6.31
N ASN A 168 3.13 -1.31 -7.63
CA ASN A 168 4.32 -1.91 -8.22
C ASN A 168 5.58 -1.08 -7.92
N TYR A 169 5.53 0.25 -8.05
CA TYR A 169 6.64 1.10 -7.62
C TYR A 169 6.94 0.94 -6.13
N SER A 170 5.90 0.93 -5.29
CA SER A 170 6.10 0.75 -3.85
C SER A 170 6.73 -0.59 -3.51
N LEU A 171 6.33 -1.67 -4.18
CA LEU A 171 6.88 -3.01 -3.99
C LEU A 171 8.37 -3.03 -4.34
N ASN A 172 8.74 -2.43 -5.47
CA ASN A 172 10.11 -2.41 -5.95
C ASN A 172 11.01 -1.58 -5.03
N TYR A 173 10.65 -0.34 -4.72
CA TYR A 173 11.54 0.54 -3.95
C TYR A 173 11.60 0.17 -2.48
N LEU A 174 10.48 -0.20 -1.88
CA LEU A 174 10.44 -0.38 -0.44
C LEU A 174 10.99 -1.74 -0.01
N ASN A 175 10.82 -2.82 -0.80
CA ASN A 175 11.45 -4.11 -0.45
C ASN A 175 12.98 -4.01 -0.42
N ASN A 176 13.56 -3.15 -1.28
CA ASN A 176 14.99 -2.89 -1.31
C ASN A 176 15.50 -2.07 -0.10
N LEU A 177 14.62 -1.58 0.78
CA LEU A 177 15.04 -0.97 2.06
C LEU A 177 15.45 -2.00 3.11
N LYS A 178 15.05 -3.26 2.93
CA LYS A 178 15.30 -4.34 3.90
C LYS A 178 16.79 -4.66 3.97
N GLY A 179 17.33 -4.72 5.19
CA GLY A 179 18.74 -4.98 5.47
C GLY A 179 19.66 -3.77 5.29
N ILE A 180 19.13 -2.64 4.80
CA ILE A 180 19.87 -1.38 4.63
C ILE A 180 19.31 -0.31 5.58
N VAL A 181 18.00 -0.05 5.50
CA VAL A 181 17.31 0.94 6.31
C VAL A 181 16.43 0.30 7.38
N LEU A 182 15.74 -0.78 7.03
CA LEU A 182 14.83 -1.53 7.90
C LEU A 182 15.36 -2.96 8.12
N GLU A 183 15.21 -3.53 9.31
CA GLU A 183 15.53 -4.94 9.56
C GLU A 183 14.59 -5.91 8.81
N ASP A 184 13.28 -5.65 8.87
CA ASP A 184 12.21 -6.36 8.18
C ASP A 184 11.17 -5.36 7.64
N ILE A 185 10.72 -5.57 6.41
CA ILE A 185 9.70 -4.73 5.77
C ILE A 185 8.36 -4.72 6.52
N ARG A 186 8.10 -5.76 7.33
CA ARG A 186 6.95 -5.87 8.22
C ARG A 186 6.92 -4.81 9.32
N GLN A 187 8.00 -4.08 9.56
CA GLN A 187 8.03 -2.95 10.48
C GLN A 187 7.16 -1.77 10.00
N ILE A 188 6.84 -1.69 8.71
CA ILE A 188 6.02 -0.59 8.16
C ILE A 188 4.55 -0.80 8.57
N GLN A 189 4.07 0.05 9.49
CA GLN A 189 2.70 -0.01 10.01
C GLN A 189 1.76 1.00 9.35
N THR A 190 2.31 2.10 8.84
CA THR A 190 1.58 3.13 8.08
C THR A 190 2.33 3.35 6.78
N LEU A 191 1.64 3.28 5.64
CA LEU A 191 2.21 3.53 4.33
C LEU A 191 1.39 4.58 3.59
N LEU A 192 2.02 5.71 3.25
CA LEU A 192 1.48 6.72 2.37
C LEU A 192 2.24 6.68 1.04
N LEU A 193 1.54 6.50 -0.07
CA LEU A 193 2.08 6.54 -1.41
C LEU A 193 1.45 7.70 -2.16
N ASN A 194 2.25 8.50 -2.85
CA ASN A 194 1.79 9.56 -3.72
C ASN A 194 2.43 9.44 -5.09
N LYS A 195 1.64 9.70 -6.12
CA LYS A 195 2.04 9.71 -7.51
C LYS A 195 1.95 11.12 -8.06
N VAL A 196 3.04 11.61 -8.63
CA VAL A 196 3.14 12.98 -9.17
C VAL A 196 3.65 12.89 -10.60
N ASN A 197 2.80 13.24 -11.56
CA ASN A 197 3.22 13.35 -12.96
C ASN A 197 4.06 14.62 -13.13
N THR A 198 5.20 14.47 -13.78
CA THR A 198 6.21 15.52 -13.96
C THR A 198 6.80 15.46 -15.36
N ASP A 199 7.49 16.54 -15.76
CA ASP A 199 8.19 16.62 -17.04
C ASP A 199 9.59 16.01 -17.00
N ILE A 200 9.92 15.22 -15.97
CA ILE A 200 11.25 14.58 -15.86
C ILE A 200 11.26 13.27 -16.65
N ASP A 201 12.37 12.96 -17.32
CA ASP A 201 12.48 11.78 -18.18
C ASP A 201 12.70 10.47 -17.40
N THR A 202 12.97 10.55 -16.10
CA THR A 202 13.33 9.40 -15.26
C THR A 202 12.51 9.37 -13.97
N LEU A 203 12.01 8.18 -13.61
CA LEU A 203 11.38 7.95 -12.31
C LEU A 203 12.28 8.44 -11.18
N SER A 204 11.74 9.31 -10.33
CA SER A 204 12.40 9.77 -9.10
C SER A 204 11.52 9.46 -7.91
N VAL A 205 12.13 9.04 -6.80
CA VAL A 205 11.40 8.65 -5.60
C VAL A 205 11.96 9.40 -4.41
N ASN A 206 11.07 9.97 -3.60
CA ASN A 206 11.40 10.48 -2.28
C ASN A 206 10.73 9.59 -1.22
N ILE A 207 11.49 9.09 -0.26
CA ILE A 207 11.02 8.19 0.79
C ILE A 207 11.36 8.81 2.15
N ASP A 208 10.33 9.22 2.87
CA ASP A 208 10.42 9.68 4.24
C ASP A 208 10.04 8.54 5.18
N ILE A 209 10.92 8.22 6.13
CA ILE A 209 10.72 7.18 7.14
C ILE A 209 10.72 7.82 8.52
N LYS A 210 9.71 7.49 9.32
CA LYS A 210 9.55 7.99 10.67
C LYS A 210 9.35 6.82 11.63
N GLU A 211 10.21 6.70 12.63
CA GLU A 211 10.00 5.76 13.72
C GLU A 211 8.72 6.10 14.49
N LYS A 212 7.95 5.06 14.85
CA LYS A 212 6.82 5.23 15.76
C LYS A 212 7.35 5.37 17.18
N ASP A 213 7.38 6.60 17.66
CA ASP A 213 7.54 6.86 19.09
C ASP A 213 6.34 6.27 19.84
N TYR A 214 6.53 5.10 20.45
CA TYR A 214 5.67 4.64 21.53
C TYR A 214 5.91 5.57 22.73
N LYS A 215 5.23 6.72 22.75
CA LYS A 215 5.02 7.43 24.01
C LYS A 215 4.17 6.50 24.88
N TYR A 216 4.82 5.78 25.78
CA TYR A 216 4.19 5.07 26.88
C TYR A 216 3.12 5.98 27.49
N ILE A 217 1.84 5.61 27.35
CA ILE A 217 0.71 6.19 28.09
C ILE A 217 0.52 5.35 29.35
#